data_AF-A0A1Z9IUU0-F1
#
_entry.id   AF-A0A1Z9IUU0-F1
#
_cell.length_a   1.000
_cell.length_b   1.000
_cell.length_c   1.000
_cell.angle_alpha   90.00
_cell.angle_beta   90.00
_cell.angle_gamma   90.00
#
_symmetry.space_group_name_H-M   'P 1'
#
loop_
_entity.id
_entity.type
_entity.pdbx_description
1 polymer ?
#
loop_
_entity_poly.entity_id
_entity_poly.type
_entity_poly.pdbx_seq_one_letter_code
_entity_poly.pdbx_strand_id
1 'polypeptide(L)'
;MSTTECPASPGRNSGWMPAELGFSLQSTRRGLTWNWPKGLRKRRTRGLERQLRRRHDSLALDLETVLFVIVSGAAVAGAIGCVFSGRVAHSLLWLMFTFFAVAGAFLMAAAEMLAAIQILVYLGSVMLVVQFGVMLTRRRIQDVESLPTLNALSAVSGIGVFALILVLVRSLMEHSMWQDETSGSPTTIEFADAIFNDWTMATVILGALLAMAMVGSSYLVRDERLINLLWDMGAEE
;
A
#
# COMPACT_ATOMS: atom_id res chain seq x y z
N MET A 1 57.83 35.75 -3.18
CA MET A 1 58.77 36.65 -2.49
C MET A 1 58.10 37.06 -1.20
N SER A 2 58.57 36.80 0.01
CA SER A 2 59.76 36.13 0.54
C SER A 2 59.65 36.32 2.07
N THR A 3 59.83 35.24 2.86
CA THR A 3 60.51 35.21 4.19
C THR A 3 59.91 36.05 5.33
N THR A 4 59.79 35.64 6.59
CA THR A 4 60.78 35.10 7.56
C THR A 4 59.98 34.66 8.81
N GLU A 5 60.11 33.43 9.34
CA GLU A 5 61.04 32.94 10.38
C GLU A 5 60.37 32.68 11.75
N CYS A 6 60.70 31.50 12.29
CA CYS A 6 60.47 31.04 13.66
C CYS A 6 61.40 31.74 14.69
N PRO A 7 61.26 31.38 15.98
CA PRO A 7 62.41 30.70 16.59
C PRO A 7 62.07 29.44 17.42
N ALA A 8 63.13 28.66 17.64
CA ALA A 8 63.29 27.34 18.24
C ALA A 8 63.04 27.28 19.78
N SER A 9 62.51 26.16 20.34
CA SER A 9 63.19 25.04 21.07
C SER A 9 63.80 25.43 22.45
N PRO A 10 63.75 24.61 23.55
CA PRO A 10 64.12 23.18 23.54
C PRO A 10 63.46 22.20 24.52
N GLY A 11 63.50 20.93 24.10
CA GLY A 11 64.06 19.82 24.88
C GLY A 11 63.23 19.20 26.00
N ARG A 12 62.75 17.97 25.75
CA ARG A 12 62.92 16.90 26.74
C ARG A 12 62.86 15.50 26.13
N ASN A 13 64.05 14.89 26.06
CA ASN A 13 64.27 13.45 25.94
C ASN A 13 64.07 12.80 27.31
N SER A 14 63.33 11.68 27.34
CA SER A 14 63.48 10.51 28.23
C SER A 14 62.26 9.63 27.90
N GLY A 15 62.43 8.42 27.37
CA GLY A 15 63.19 7.34 27.98
C GLY A 15 62.31 6.69 29.04
N TRP A 16 62.43 5.37 29.19
CA TRP A 16 61.80 4.50 30.21
C TRP A 16 60.57 3.68 29.76
N MET A 17 60.90 2.57 29.12
CA MET A 17 60.39 1.26 29.52
C MET A 17 60.86 0.92 30.95
N PRO A 18 60.05 0.20 31.73
CA PRO A 18 60.54 -0.91 32.56
C PRO A 18 59.77 -2.19 32.16
N ALA A 19 60.39 -3.34 31.86
CA ALA A 19 61.29 -4.15 32.68
C ALA A 19 60.64 -4.65 33.98
N GLU A 20 59.76 -5.65 33.85
CA GLU A 20 59.40 -6.62 34.90
C GLU A 20 59.64 -8.00 34.25
N LEU A 21 60.82 -8.59 34.44
CA LEU A 21 61.16 -9.57 35.47
C LEU A 21 60.28 -10.82 35.42
N GLY A 22 60.97 -11.93 35.12
CA GLY A 22 60.36 -13.18 34.73
C GLY A 22 59.88 -14.03 35.89
N PHE A 23 58.92 -14.89 35.56
CA PHE A 23 58.70 -16.12 36.28
C PHE A 23 58.55 -17.26 35.25
N SER A 24 59.67 -17.93 35.01
CA SER A 24 59.76 -19.13 34.19
C SER A 24 59.25 -20.31 35.01
N LEU A 25 57.97 -20.65 34.83
CA LEU A 25 57.43 -21.96 35.18
C LEU A 25 57.46 -22.83 33.93
N GLN A 26 58.55 -23.58 33.77
CA GLN A 26 58.64 -24.68 32.82
C GLN A 26 57.63 -25.77 33.21
N SER A 27 56.40 -25.66 32.70
CA SER A 27 55.48 -26.79 32.64
C SER A 27 55.75 -27.55 31.35
N THR A 28 56.36 -28.72 31.47
CA THR A 28 56.60 -29.68 30.39
C THR A 28 55.26 -30.26 29.93
N ARG A 29 54.47 -29.50 29.16
CA ARG A 29 53.34 -30.07 28.40
C ARG A 29 53.90 -30.65 27.10
N ARG A 30 54.17 -31.96 27.16
CA ARG A 30 54.41 -32.80 26.00
C ARG A 30 53.31 -32.56 24.97
N GLY A 31 53.76 -32.40 23.73
CA GLY A 31 52.95 -32.03 22.59
C GLY A 31 51.76 -32.97 22.37
N LEU A 32 50.62 -32.34 22.14
CA LEU A 32 49.62 -32.88 21.24
C LEU A 32 49.03 -31.68 20.51
N THR A 33 49.76 -31.16 19.53
CA THR A 33 49.23 -30.19 18.57
C THR A 33 48.23 -30.90 17.69
N TRP A 34 47.03 -31.07 18.23
CA TRP A 34 45.90 -31.62 17.51
C TRP A 34 45.49 -30.62 16.43
N ASN A 35 46.11 -30.75 15.26
CA ASN A 35 45.79 -29.98 14.08
C ASN A 35 44.41 -30.43 13.57
N TRP A 36 43.35 -29.85 14.13
CA TRP A 36 41.98 -30.10 13.68
C TRP A 36 41.87 -29.69 12.20
N PRO A 37 41.48 -30.60 11.29
CA PRO A 37 41.18 -30.22 9.91
C PRO A 37 39.94 -29.33 9.92
N LYS A 38 40.14 -28.00 9.91
CA LYS A 38 39.08 -26.98 9.85
C LYS A 38 38.23 -27.06 8.55
N GLY A 39 38.54 -27.99 7.64
CA GLY A 39 37.90 -28.16 6.34
C GLY A 39 36.72 -29.15 6.29
N LEU A 40 36.55 -30.06 7.26
CA LEU A 40 35.55 -31.15 7.14
C LEU A 40 34.20 -30.87 7.81
N ARG A 41 34.14 -29.87 8.71
CA ARG A 41 32.89 -29.53 9.41
C ARG A 41 31.99 -28.58 8.60
N LYS A 42 32.53 -27.91 7.57
CA LYS A 42 31.84 -26.88 6.78
C LYS A 42 31.00 -27.43 5.60
N ARG A 43 31.21 -28.69 5.20
CA ARG A 43 30.46 -29.33 4.09
C ARG A 43 29.12 -29.93 4.52
N ARG A 44 28.99 -30.42 5.76
CA ARG A 44 27.76 -31.09 6.23
C ARG A 44 26.63 -30.11 6.61
N THR A 45 26.96 -28.92 7.10
CA THR A 45 25.96 -27.90 7.50
C THR A 45 25.30 -27.20 6.31
N ARG A 46 26.02 -27.05 5.19
CA ARG A 46 25.50 -26.39 3.97
C ARG A 46 24.33 -27.14 3.31
N GLY A 47 24.23 -28.46 3.49
CA GLY A 47 23.11 -29.26 2.95
C GLY A 47 21.82 -29.07 3.75
N LEU A 48 21.93 -29.04 5.08
CA LEU A 48 20.81 -28.86 6.00
C LEU A 48 20.22 -27.44 5.89
N GLU A 49 21.08 -26.42 5.78
CA GLU A 49 20.63 -25.02 5.59
C GLU A 49 19.86 -24.84 4.28
N ARG A 50 20.27 -25.49 3.19
CA ARG A 50 19.52 -25.46 1.93
C ARG A 50 18.18 -26.18 2.03
N GLN A 51 18.09 -27.27 2.79
CA GLN A 51 16.83 -27.98 3.00
C GLN A 51 15.86 -27.21 3.90
N LEU A 52 16.35 -26.59 4.97
CA LEU A 52 15.54 -25.74 5.84
C LEU A 52 15.04 -24.48 5.12
N ARG A 53 15.90 -23.86 4.30
CA ARG A 53 15.51 -22.70 3.47
C ARG A 53 14.42 -23.05 2.46
N ARG A 54 14.57 -24.16 1.72
CA ARG A 54 13.52 -24.65 0.80
C ARG A 54 12.19 -24.94 1.49
N ARG A 55 12.20 -25.49 2.71
CA ARG A 55 10.96 -25.71 3.48
C ARG A 55 10.30 -24.40 3.94
N HIS A 56 11.09 -23.39 4.32
CA HIS A 56 10.58 -22.06 4.64
C HIS A 56 9.96 -21.38 3.41
N ASP A 57 10.65 -21.45 2.27
CA ASP A 57 10.20 -20.83 1.03
C ASP A 57 8.90 -21.50 0.53
N SER A 58 8.76 -22.83 0.65
CA SER A 58 7.51 -23.52 0.31
C SER A 58 6.34 -23.16 1.25
N LEU A 59 6.59 -23.08 2.56
CA LEU A 59 5.57 -22.68 3.53
C LEU A 59 5.13 -21.21 3.32
N ALA A 60 6.04 -20.33 2.92
CA ALA A 60 5.73 -18.93 2.65
C ALA A 60 4.82 -18.77 1.43
N LEU A 61 5.10 -19.49 0.33
CA LEU A 61 4.26 -19.47 -0.88
C LEU A 61 2.85 -20.01 -0.63
N ASP A 62 2.74 -21.06 0.19
CA ASP A 62 1.45 -21.63 0.58
C ASP A 62 0.64 -20.63 1.44
N LEU A 63 1.30 -19.94 2.38
CA LEU A 63 0.66 -18.93 3.23
C LEU A 63 0.21 -17.70 2.43
N GLU A 64 1.06 -17.19 1.54
CA GLU A 64 0.73 -16.06 0.67
C GLU A 64 -0.49 -16.37 -0.21
N THR A 65 -0.51 -17.55 -0.84
CA THR A 65 -1.64 -17.99 -1.67
C THR A 65 -2.92 -18.13 -0.87
N VAL A 66 -2.85 -18.72 0.33
CA VAL A 66 -4.02 -18.86 1.21
C VAL A 66 -4.55 -17.49 1.63
N LEU A 67 -3.67 -16.58 2.04
CA LEU A 67 -4.07 -15.23 2.41
C LEU A 67 -4.67 -14.47 1.22
N PHE A 68 -4.08 -14.61 0.03
CA PHE A 68 -4.62 -14.01 -1.20
C PHE A 68 -6.03 -14.51 -1.53
N VAL A 69 -6.26 -15.82 -1.43
CA VAL A 69 -7.59 -16.42 -1.64
C VAL A 69 -8.60 -15.88 -0.62
N ILE A 70 -8.21 -15.75 0.64
CA ILE A 70 -9.08 -15.19 1.69
C ILE A 70 -9.41 -13.72 1.39
N VAL A 71 -8.42 -12.90 1.04
CA VAL A 71 -8.59 -11.47 0.78
C VAL A 71 -9.41 -11.22 -0.49
N SER A 72 -9.10 -11.93 -1.58
CA SER A 72 -9.86 -11.88 -2.82
C SER A 72 -11.31 -12.37 -2.62
N GLY A 73 -11.49 -13.48 -1.90
CA GLY A 73 -12.80 -14.00 -1.53
C GLY A 73 -13.60 -13.00 -0.69
N ALA A 74 -12.95 -12.31 0.27
CA ALA A 74 -13.57 -11.27 1.07
C ALA A 74 -13.99 -10.05 0.22
N ALA A 75 -13.17 -9.63 -0.74
CA ALA A 75 -13.51 -8.53 -1.65
C ALA A 75 -14.73 -8.88 -2.53
N VAL A 76 -14.78 -10.08 -3.10
CA VAL A 76 -15.92 -10.55 -3.91
C VAL A 76 -17.16 -10.71 -3.05
N ALA A 77 -17.06 -11.31 -1.86
CA ALA A 77 -18.18 -11.45 -0.93
C ALA A 77 -18.73 -10.09 -0.49
N GLY A 78 -17.86 -9.11 -0.24
CA GLY A 78 -18.25 -7.73 0.07
C GLY A 78 -18.98 -7.06 -1.10
N ALA A 79 -18.49 -7.22 -2.33
CA ALA A 79 -19.14 -6.66 -3.52
C ALA A 79 -20.54 -7.28 -3.75
N ILE A 80 -20.66 -8.60 -3.59
CA ILE A 80 -21.94 -9.31 -3.64
C ILE A 80 -22.88 -8.78 -2.55
N GLY A 81 -22.41 -8.71 -1.30
CA GLY A 81 -23.20 -8.18 -0.17
C GLY A 81 -23.66 -6.74 -0.38
N CYS A 82 -22.83 -5.90 -1.01
CA CYS A 82 -23.17 -4.53 -1.35
C CYS A 82 -24.35 -4.45 -2.34
N VAL A 83 -24.38 -5.29 -3.37
CA VAL A 83 -25.43 -5.29 -4.40
C VAL A 83 -26.72 -5.93 -3.91
N PHE A 84 -26.65 -7.02 -3.15
CA PHE A 84 -27.84 -7.75 -2.69
C PHE A 84 -28.49 -7.15 -1.43
N SER A 85 -27.87 -6.17 -0.78
CA SER A 85 -28.42 -5.56 0.42
C SER A 85 -29.63 -4.68 0.12
N GLY A 86 -30.80 -5.03 0.67
CA GLY A 86 -32.04 -4.28 0.49
C GLY A 86 -32.09 -2.91 1.19
N ARG A 87 -31.17 -2.62 2.11
CA ARG A 87 -31.06 -1.30 2.77
C ARG A 87 -29.75 -0.63 2.35
N VAL A 88 -29.83 0.66 2.00
CA VAL A 88 -28.66 1.43 1.53
C VAL A 88 -27.58 1.51 2.62
N ALA A 89 -27.97 1.68 3.88
CA ALA A 89 -27.01 1.70 4.99
C ALA A 89 -26.22 0.38 5.13
N HIS A 90 -26.88 -0.77 4.95
CA HIS A 90 -26.21 -2.06 4.99
C HIS A 90 -25.32 -2.26 3.76
N SER A 91 -25.78 -1.83 2.58
CA SER A 91 -25.00 -1.87 1.33
C SER A 91 -23.65 -1.13 1.49
N LEU A 92 -23.67 0.05 2.11
CA LEU A 92 -22.46 0.83 2.40
C LEU A 92 -21.48 0.14 3.36
N LEU A 93 -21.97 -0.59 4.37
CA LEU A 93 -21.11 -1.37 5.27
C LEU A 93 -20.40 -2.50 4.53
N TRP A 94 -21.10 -3.19 3.62
CA TRP A 94 -20.49 -4.19 2.75
C TRP A 94 -19.46 -3.58 1.80
N LEU A 95 -19.72 -2.38 1.27
CA LEU A 95 -18.76 -1.65 0.44
C LEU A 95 -17.50 -1.25 1.22
N MET A 96 -17.65 -0.81 2.47
CA MET A 96 -16.52 -0.52 3.37
C MET A 96 -15.66 -1.78 3.56
N PHE A 97 -16.28 -2.94 3.79
CA PHE A 97 -15.58 -4.21 3.89
C PHE A 97 -14.81 -4.56 2.60
N THR A 98 -15.40 -4.32 1.43
CA THR A 98 -14.72 -4.52 0.13
C THR A 98 -13.48 -3.64 0.00
N PHE A 99 -13.55 -2.35 0.34
CA PHE A 99 -12.37 -1.48 0.27
C PHE A 99 -11.27 -1.88 1.25
N PHE A 100 -11.62 -2.45 2.41
CA PHE A 100 -10.64 -3.00 3.34
C PHE A 100 -9.95 -4.24 2.75
N ALA A 101 -10.71 -5.13 2.10
CA ALA A 101 -10.15 -6.28 1.41
C ALA A 101 -9.23 -5.85 0.23
N VAL A 102 -9.62 -4.84 -0.54
CA VAL A 102 -8.78 -4.28 -1.62
C VAL A 102 -7.49 -3.67 -1.07
N ALA A 103 -7.54 -2.98 0.07
CA ALA A 103 -6.32 -2.48 0.72
C ALA A 103 -5.38 -3.63 1.13
N GLY A 104 -5.93 -4.75 1.62
CA GLY A 104 -5.16 -5.97 1.88
C GLY A 104 -4.52 -6.56 0.62
N ALA A 105 -5.22 -6.53 -0.51
CA ALA A 105 -4.68 -7.00 -1.79
C ALA A 105 -3.51 -6.12 -2.28
N PHE A 106 -3.58 -4.80 -2.10
CA PHE A 106 -2.45 -3.91 -2.40
C PHE A 106 -1.23 -4.16 -1.51
N LEU A 107 -1.44 -4.51 -0.24
CA LEU A 107 -0.34 -4.87 0.65
C LEU A 107 0.36 -6.16 0.20
N MET A 108 -0.39 -7.14 -0.32
CA MET A 108 0.17 -8.37 -0.90
C MET A 108 0.92 -8.10 -2.21
N ALA A 109 0.43 -7.16 -3.03
CA ALA A 109 1.11 -6.74 -4.25
C ALA A 109 2.37 -5.87 -3.99
N ALA A 110 2.86 -5.80 -2.75
CA ALA A 110 3.97 -4.96 -2.32
C ALA A 110 3.81 -3.46 -2.64
N ALA A 111 2.56 -2.99 -2.77
CA ALA A 111 2.22 -1.61 -3.10
C ALA A 111 1.80 -0.83 -1.84
N GLU A 112 2.75 -0.60 -0.93
CA GLU A 112 2.52 -0.02 0.40
C GLU A 112 1.87 1.39 0.35
N MET A 113 2.34 2.24 -0.56
CA MET A 113 1.82 3.61 -0.70
C MET A 113 0.37 3.60 -1.20
N LEU A 114 0.05 2.73 -2.15
CA LEU A 114 -1.32 2.58 -2.67
C LEU A 114 -2.25 2.01 -1.59
N ALA A 115 -1.79 1.04 -0.80
CA ALA A 115 -2.56 0.51 0.33
C ALA A 115 -2.86 1.61 1.36
N ALA A 116 -1.88 2.47 1.69
CA ALA A 116 -2.07 3.60 2.57
C ALA A 116 -3.09 4.61 2.02
N ILE A 117 -3.01 4.95 0.73
CA ILE A 117 -3.99 5.84 0.07
C ILE A 117 -5.39 5.22 0.07
N GLN A 118 -5.50 3.91 -0.16
CA GLN A 118 -6.78 3.18 -0.11
C GLN A 118 -7.46 3.32 1.26
N ILE A 119 -6.68 3.21 2.33
CA ILE A 119 -7.21 3.34 3.69
C ILE A 119 -7.52 4.80 4.03
N LEU A 120 -6.61 5.73 3.76
CA LEU A 120 -6.75 7.13 4.16
C LEU A 120 -7.82 7.88 3.35
N VAL A 121 -7.83 7.70 2.03
CA VAL A 121 -8.70 8.48 1.14
C VAL A 121 -10.02 7.78 0.89
N TYR A 122 -10.00 6.51 0.47
CA TYR A 122 -11.22 5.81 0.09
C TYR A 122 -12.01 5.36 1.32
N LEU A 123 -11.37 4.67 2.26
CA LEU A 123 -12.02 4.24 3.50
C LEU A 123 -12.23 5.39 4.50
N GLY A 124 -11.25 6.28 4.63
CA GLY A 124 -11.31 7.39 5.59
C GLY A 124 -12.22 8.52 5.12
N SER A 125 -11.82 9.25 4.08
CA SER A 125 -12.54 10.47 3.68
C SER A 125 -13.81 10.19 2.87
N VAL A 126 -13.66 9.55 1.71
CA VAL A 126 -14.76 9.43 0.72
C VAL A 126 -15.89 8.54 1.25
N MET A 127 -15.56 7.36 1.80
CA MET A 127 -16.57 6.43 2.30
C MET A 127 -17.36 7.03 3.46
N LEU A 128 -16.70 7.67 4.44
CA LEU A 128 -17.39 8.26 5.58
C LEU A 128 -18.33 9.40 5.14
N VAL A 129 -17.90 10.27 4.23
CA VAL A 129 -18.76 11.34 3.69
C VAL A 129 -19.99 10.76 3.00
N VAL A 130 -19.82 9.75 2.14
CA VAL A 130 -20.95 9.10 1.46
C VAL A 130 -21.88 8.42 2.48
N GLN A 131 -21.31 7.77 3.49
CA GLN A 131 -22.09 7.08 4.51
C GLN A 131 -22.92 8.03 5.37
N PHE A 132 -22.32 9.14 5.82
CA PHE A 132 -23.07 10.20 6.49
C PHE A 132 -24.14 10.82 5.58
N GLY A 133 -23.82 11.11 4.31
CA GLY A 133 -24.76 11.69 3.36
C GLY A 133 -25.99 10.79 3.10
N VAL A 134 -25.76 9.48 2.97
CA VAL A 134 -26.85 8.52 2.80
C VAL A 134 -27.63 8.33 4.10
N MET A 135 -26.97 8.29 5.26
CA MET A 135 -27.66 8.17 6.55
C MET A 135 -28.56 9.37 6.87
N LEU A 136 -28.14 10.58 6.47
CA LEU A 136 -28.94 11.80 6.62
C LEU A 136 -30.11 11.88 5.61
N THR A 137 -30.01 11.15 4.49
CA THR A 137 -31.07 11.10 3.48
C THR A 137 -32.15 10.08 3.86
N ARG A 138 -33.38 10.55 4.08
CA ARG A 138 -34.54 9.66 4.24
C ARG A 138 -35.00 9.14 2.88
N ARG A 139 -34.47 8.00 2.44
CA ARG A 139 -34.92 7.35 1.19
C ARG A 139 -36.21 6.56 1.43
N ARG A 140 -37.34 7.07 0.93
CA ARG A 140 -38.56 6.27 0.74
C ARG A 140 -38.36 5.50 -0.56
N ILE A 141 -38.21 4.17 -0.48
CA ILE A 141 -38.17 3.31 -1.66
C ILE A 141 -39.54 3.46 -2.33
N GLN A 142 -39.58 4.15 -3.47
CA GLN A 142 -40.72 4.09 -4.37
C GLN A 142 -40.55 2.78 -5.14
N ASP A 143 -41.42 1.83 -4.86
CA ASP A 143 -41.52 0.59 -5.63
C ASP A 143 -41.90 0.98 -7.06
N VAL A 144 -40.92 1.00 -7.94
CA VAL A 144 -41.14 1.14 -9.38
C VAL A 144 -41.84 -0.12 -9.85
N GLU A 145 -43.03 0.07 -10.41
CA GLU A 145 -43.86 -0.99 -10.96
C GLU A 145 -43.06 -1.75 -12.03
N SER A 146 -42.59 -2.94 -11.67
CA SER A 146 -41.66 -3.69 -12.49
C SER A 146 -42.39 -4.34 -13.67
N LEU A 147 -42.25 -3.76 -14.87
CA LEU A 147 -42.69 -4.42 -16.10
C LEU A 147 -41.78 -5.63 -16.37
N PRO A 148 -42.32 -6.82 -16.64
CA PRO A 148 -41.52 -8.04 -16.80
C PRO A 148 -40.55 -7.97 -17.99
N THR A 149 -40.84 -7.15 -18.99
CA THR A 149 -39.96 -6.90 -20.15
C THR A 149 -38.72 -6.07 -19.80
N LEU A 150 -38.82 -5.12 -18.86
CA LEU A 150 -37.68 -4.32 -18.39
C LEU A 150 -36.72 -5.15 -17.53
N ASN A 151 -37.25 -6.06 -16.73
CA ASN A 151 -36.43 -6.99 -15.93
C ASN A 151 -35.69 -8.01 -16.81
N ALA A 152 -36.31 -8.47 -17.89
CA ALA A 152 -35.64 -9.34 -18.85
C ALA A 152 -34.52 -8.59 -19.60
N LEU A 153 -34.75 -7.34 -20.01
CA LEU A 153 -33.74 -6.54 -20.69
C LEU A 153 -32.57 -6.15 -19.77
N SER A 154 -32.84 -5.84 -18.50
CA SER A 154 -31.79 -5.57 -17.50
C SER A 154 -31.00 -6.81 -17.12
N ALA A 155 -31.64 -7.98 -17.09
CA ALA A 155 -30.96 -9.25 -16.88
C ALA A 155 -30.06 -9.61 -18.09
N VAL A 156 -30.56 -9.41 -19.31
CA VAL A 156 -29.77 -9.65 -20.55
C VAL A 156 -28.57 -8.70 -20.62
N SER A 157 -28.74 -7.42 -20.28
CA SER A 157 -27.61 -6.48 -20.26
C SER A 157 -26.60 -6.84 -19.16
N GLY A 158 -27.06 -7.25 -17.98
CA GLY A 158 -26.19 -7.73 -16.91
C GLY A 158 -25.36 -8.95 -17.31
N ILE A 159 -25.99 -9.96 -17.92
CA ILE A 159 -25.31 -11.16 -18.42
C ILE A 159 -24.36 -10.81 -19.57
N GLY A 160 -24.78 -9.92 -20.48
CA GLY A 160 -23.96 -9.47 -21.60
C GLY A 160 -22.69 -8.76 -21.13
N VAL A 161 -22.79 -7.86 -20.15
CA VAL A 161 -21.63 -7.19 -19.55
C VAL A 161 -20.73 -8.18 -18.82
N PHE A 162 -21.30 -9.13 -18.06
CA PHE A 162 -20.51 -10.15 -17.37
C PHE A 162 -19.75 -11.05 -18.36
N ALA A 163 -20.39 -11.49 -19.43
CA ALA A 163 -19.75 -12.27 -20.49
C ALA A 163 -18.64 -11.47 -21.19
N LEU A 164 -18.88 -10.18 -21.48
CA LEU A 164 -17.88 -9.30 -22.08
C LEU A 164 -16.66 -9.12 -21.16
N ILE A 165 -16.87 -8.96 -19.86
CA ILE A 165 -15.77 -8.90 -18.87
C ILE A 165 -14.97 -10.20 -18.89
N LEU A 166 -15.62 -11.37 -18.92
CA LEU A 166 -14.91 -12.65 -18.99
C LEU A 166 -14.08 -12.81 -20.26
N VAL A 167 -14.59 -12.36 -21.41
CA VAL A 167 -13.85 -12.37 -22.68
C VAL A 167 -12.64 -11.43 -22.61
N LEU A 168 -12.80 -10.24 -22.04
CA LEU A 168 -11.70 -9.30 -21.83
C LEU A 168 -10.63 -9.89 -20.91
N VAL A 169 -11.01 -10.46 -19.77
CA VAL A 169 -10.06 -11.09 -18.83
C VAL A 169 -9.29 -12.22 -19.50
N ARG A 170 -9.95 -13.06 -20.31
CA ARG A 170 -9.29 -14.11 -21.11
C ARG A 170 -8.27 -13.53 -22.08
N SER A 171 -8.68 -12.52 -22.85
CA SER A 171 -7.82 -11.84 -23.83
C SER A 171 -6.61 -11.18 -23.17
N LEU A 172 -6.79 -10.53 -22.01
CA LEU A 172 -5.70 -9.91 -21.26
C LEU A 172 -4.70 -10.94 -20.74
N MET A 173 -5.17 -12.09 -20.28
CA MET A 173 -4.33 -13.12 -19.66
C MET A 173 -3.51 -13.94 -20.68
N GLU A 174 -3.95 -13.95 -21.94
CA GLU A 174 -3.19 -14.55 -23.06
C GLU A 174 -2.09 -13.61 -23.60
N HIS A 175 -2.09 -12.33 -23.20
CA HIS A 175 -1.17 -11.35 -23.73
C HIS A 175 0.27 -11.53 -23.20
N SER A 176 1.26 -11.48 -24.10
CA SER A 176 2.66 -11.77 -23.78
C SER A 176 3.34 -10.78 -22.84
N MET A 177 2.78 -9.58 -22.64
CA MET A 177 3.33 -8.60 -21.68
C MET A 177 3.35 -9.10 -20.23
N TRP A 178 2.55 -10.11 -19.88
CA TRP A 178 2.54 -10.69 -18.54
C TRP A 178 3.64 -11.74 -18.32
N GLN A 179 4.46 -12.04 -19.34
CA GLN A 179 5.54 -13.02 -19.25
C GLN A 179 6.88 -12.40 -18.83
N ASP A 180 7.01 -11.08 -18.96
CA ASP A 180 8.21 -10.37 -18.51
C ASP A 180 8.07 -10.01 -17.02
N GLU A 181 8.88 -10.66 -16.19
CA GLU A 181 9.03 -10.31 -14.78
C GLU A 181 9.69 -8.93 -14.67
N THR A 182 8.86 -7.88 -14.54
CA THR A 182 9.37 -6.53 -14.26
C THR A 182 10.13 -6.55 -12.95
N SER A 183 11.42 -6.23 -13.02
CA SER A 183 12.36 -6.37 -11.93
C SER A 183 12.17 -5.25 -10.90
N GLY A 184 11.46 -5.56 -9.80
CA GLY A 184 11.41 -4.72 -8.60
C GLY A 184 10.00 -4.35 -8.17
N SER A 185 9.72 -4.52 -6.87
CA SER A 185 8.51 -3.96 -6.26
C SER A 185 8.63 -2.43 -6.25
N PRO A 186 7.58 -1.70 -6.68
CA PRO A 186 7.64 -0.24 -6.74
C PRO A 186 7.84 0.33 -5.33
N THR A 187 8.91 1.10 -5.15
CA THR A 187 9.19 1.70 -3.85
C THR A 187 8.41 2.99 -3.66
N THR A 188 8.13 3.34 -2.41
CA THR A 188 7.51 4.62 -2.05
C THR A 188 8.28 5.83 -2.60
N ILE A 189 9.61 5.74 -2.66
CA ILE A 189 10.47 6.82 -3.15
C ILE A 189 10.32 7.00 -4.66
N GLU A 190 10.33 5.91 -5.43
CA GLU A 190 10.13 5.95 -6.89
C GLU A 190 8.73 6.48 -7.24
N PHE A 191 7.70 6.12 -6.47
CA PHE A 191 6.36 6.66 -6.66
C PHE A 191 6.30 8.17 -6.42
N ALA A 192 6.97 8.67 -5.38
CA ALA A 192 7.06 10.10 -5.12
C ALA A 192 7.80 10.84 -6.24
N ASP A 193 8.93 10.28 -6.70
CA ASP A 193 9.71 10.84 -7.80
C ASP A 193 8.88 10.93 -9.10
N ALA A 194 8.18 9.85 -9.45
CA ALA A 194 7.30 9.83 -10.61
C ALA A 194 6.19 10.89 -10.54
N ILE A 195 5.55 11.09 -9.37
CA ILE A 195 4.47 12.09 -9.20
C ILE A 195 4.98 13.53 -9.32
N PHE A 196 6.17 13.80 -8.78
CA PHE A 196 6.70 15.16 -8.70
C PHE A 196 7.58 15.56 -9.88
N ASN A 197 8.20 14.62 -10.59
CA ASN A 197 9.06 14.89 -11.76
C ASN A 197 8.42 14.48 -13.09
N ASP A 198 8.02 13.21 -13.25
CA ASP A 198 7.50 12.73 -14.55
C ASP A 198 6.06 13.19 -14.79
N TRP A 199 5.23 13.16 -13.74
CA TRP A 199 3.80 13.44 -13.79
C TRP A 199 3.42 14.79 -13.17
N THR A 200 4.37 15.72 -13.03
CA THR A 200 4.14 17.03 -12.38
C THR A 200 2.93 17.77 -12.94
N MET A 201 2.77 17.75 -14.28
CA MET A 201 1.65 18.42 -14.94
C MET A 201 0.30 17.83 -14.54
N ALA A 202 0.20 16.49 -14.44
CA ALA A 202 -1.02 15.83 -13.99
C ALA A 202 -1.31 16.16 -12.53
N THR A 203 -0.29 16.19 -11.66
CA THR A 203 -0.41 16.55 -10.24
C THR A 203 -0.92 17.97 -10.05
N VAL A 204 -0.42 18.94 -10.83
CA VAL A 204 -0.90 20.33 -10.79
C VAL A 204 -2.36 20.43 -11.24
N ILE A 205 -2.74 19.73 -12.32
CA ILE A 205 -4.12 19.71 -12.83
C ILE A 205 -5.07 19.09 -11.80
N LEU A 206 -4.67 17.99 -11.14
CA LEU A 206 -5.46 17.37 -10.07
C LEU A 206 -5.62 18.32 -8.87
N GLY A 207 -4.56 19.04 -8.48
CA GLY A 207 -4.63 20.04 -7.42
C GLY A 207 -5.61 21.18 -7.75
N ALA A 208 -5.57 21.69 -8.98
CA ALA A 208 -6.52 22.69 -9.45
C ALA A 208 -7.97 22.17 -9.48
N LEU A 209 -8.16 20.91 -9.89
CA LEU A 209 -9.46 20.24 -9.90
C LEU A 209 -10.03 20.08 -8.48
N LEU A 210 -9.21 19.70 -7.51
CA LEU A 210 -9.62 19.60 -6.10
C LEU A 210 -9.97 20.97 -5.51
N ALA A 211 -9.22 22.02 -5.83
CA ALA A 211 -9.54 23.38 -5.41
C ALA A 211 -10.88 23.84 -5.99
N MET A 212 -11.12 23.60 -7.28
CA MET A 212 -12.38 23.93 -7.94
C MET A 212 -13.56 23.14 -7.34
N ALA A 213 -13.37 21.85 -7.05
CA ALA A 213 -14.37 21.02 -6.40
C ALA A 213 -14.75 21.53 -5.00
N MET A 214 -13.77 21.99 -4.21
CA MET A 214 -14.02 22.59 -2.89
C MET A 214 -14.83 23.88 -3.00
N VAL A 215 -14.48 24.77 -3.93
CA VAL A 215 -15.24 26.00 -4.19
C VAL A 215 -16.67 25.67 -4.65
N GLY A 216 -16.83 24.72 -5.56
CA GLY A 216 -18.13 24.27 -6.06
C GLY A 216 -19.02 23.67 -4.96
N SER A 217 -18.46 22.81 -4.11
CA SER A 217 -19.20 22.23 -2.98
C SER A 217 -19.60 23.29 -1.95
N SER A 218 -18.73 24.26 -1.65
CA SER A 218 -19.03 25.36 -0.72
C SER A 218 -20.15 26.26 -1.26
N TYR A 219 -20.13 26.55 -2.57
CA TYR A 219 -21.18 27.33 -3.21
C TYR A 219 -22.54 26.62 -3.17
N LEU A 220 -22.58 25.31 -3.43
CA LEU A 220 -23.82 24.52 -3.40
C LEU A 220 -24.47 24.43 -2.02
N VAL A 221 -23.68 24.47 -0.94
CA VAL A 221 -24.19 24.43 0.44
C VAL A 221 -24.70 25.81 0.90
N ARG A 222 -24.37 26.90 0.18
CA ARG A 222 -24.75 28.24 0.59
C ARG A 222 -26.24 28.50 0.32
N ASP A 223 -27.02 28.59 1.39
CA ASP A 223 -28.44 28.91 1.31
C ASP A 223 -28.68 30.35 0.79
N GLU A 224 -29.36 30.47 -0.35
CA GLU A 224 -29.82 31.76 -0.92
C GLU A 224 -31.01 32.35 -0.14
N ARG A 225 -31.40 31.71 0.98
CA ARG A 225 -32.55 32.09 1.78
C ARG A 225 -32.48 33.52 2.28
N LEU A 226 -31.29 34.03 2.58
CA LEU A 226 -31.12 35.42 3.01
C LEU A 226 -31.45 36.43 1.90
N ILE A 227 -31.14 36.11 0.64
CA ILE A 227 -31.40 36.98 -0.52
C ILE A 227 -32.89 36.96 -0.87
N ASN A 228 -33.52 35.78 -0.86
CA ASN A 228 -34.98 35.68 -1.05
C ASN A 228 -35.76 36.40 0.05
N LEU A 229 -35.31 36.34 1.32
CA LEU A 229 -35.95 37.06 2.42
C LEU A 229 -35.81 38.58 2.30
N LEU A 230 -34.66 39.08 1.79
CA LEU A 230 -34.49 40.50 1.52
C LEU A 230 -35.35 40.98 0.35
N TRP A 231 -35.54 40.16 -0.67
CA TRP A 231 -36.44 40.48 -1.80
C TRP A 231 -37.91 40.56 -1.35
N ASP A 232 -38.34 39.63 -0.49
CA ASP A 232 -39.71 39.59 0.05
C ASP A 232 -40.01 40.81 0.94
N MET A 233 -39.07 41.19 1.81
CA MET A 233 -39.20 42.39 2.66
C MET A 233 -39.13 43.72 1.88
N GLY A 234 -38.47 43.74 0.72
CA GLY A 234 -38.34 44.93 -0.13
C GLY A 234 -39.47 45.11 -1.15
N ALA A 235 -40.38 44.14 -1.27
CA ALA A 235 -41.51 44.19 -2.19
C ALA A 235 -42.82 44.75 -1.57
N GLU A 236 -42.82 45.07 -0.27
CA GLU A 236 -44.01 45.56 0.46
C GLU A 236 -44.05 47.09 0.68
N GLU A 237 -43.18 47.88 0.03
CA GLU A 237 -43.23 49.36 0.04
C GLU A 237 -43.85 49.93 -1.25
#